data_AF-A0A8D2DTY4-F1
#
_entry.id   AF-A0A8D2DTY4-F1
#
_cell.length_a   1.000
_cell.length_b   1.000
_cell.length_c   1.000
_cell.angle_alpha   90.00
_cell.angle_beta   90.00
_cell.angle_gamma   90.00
#
_symmetry.space_group_name_H-M   'P 1'
#
loop_
_entity.id
_entity.type
_entity.pdbx_description
1 polymer ?
#
loop_
_entity_poly.entity_id
_entity_poly.type
_entity_poly.pdbx_seq_one_letter_code
_entity_poly.pdbx_strand_id
1 'polypeptide(L)'
;MKGSGLGLGLLSAVFCLLWTTSTGLKTLHFGSCVIATNLPEIQKGFSEIRDSVQAKDENIDIRILRRTESLQNTKPSARCCLLRHLLRLYLDRVFKNYQTSDHHTLRKISSLANSFLTIKKGLRLCLEPQAAAVKALGELDILLRWMEEIE
;
A
#
# COMPACT_ATOMS: atom_id res chain seq x y z
N MET A 1 17.12 -52.25 22.91
CA MET A 1 17.07 -50.82 23.27
C MET A 1 16.11 -50.10 22.32
N LYS A 2 14.83 -50.09 22.68
CA LYS A 2 13.75 -49.39 21.97
C LYS A 2 13.32 -48.24 22.87
N GLY A 3 13.35 -47.03 22.34
CA GLY A 3 12.80 -45.87 23.04
C GLY A 3 13.74 -44.69 22.96
N SER A 4 13.62 -43.90 21.88
CA SER A 4 13.64 -42.43 21.94
C SER A 4 13.42 -41.86 20.52
N GLY A 5 12.36 -42.29 19.83
CA GLY A 5 12.00 -41.76 18.52
C GLY A 5 10.86 -40.74 18.56
N LEU A 6 9.99 -40.83 19.58
CA LEU A 6 8.78 -40.01 19.67
C LEU A 6 9.05 -38.56 20.10
N GLY A 7 10.06 -38.31 20.94
CA GLY A 7 10.37 -36.96 21.44
C GLY A 7 10.94 -36.02 20.38
N LEU A 8 11.80 -36.53 19.49
CA LEU A 8 12.39 -35.73 18.41
C LEU A 8 11.37 -35.35 17.32
N GLY A 9 10.40 -36.23 17.03
CA GLY A 9 9.33 -35.94 16.08
C GLY A 9 8.39 -34.83 16.55
N LEU A 10 8.08 -34.80 17.85
CA LEU A 10 7.21 -33.78 18.45
C LEU A 10 7.89 -32.41 18.53
N LEU A 11 9.19 -32.36 18.86
CA LEU A 11 9.96 -31.11 18.88
C LEU A 11 10.12 -30.51 17.47
N SER A 12 10.29 -31.36 16.45
CA SER A 12 10.36 -30.96 15.04
C SER A 12 9.02 -30.39 14.53
N ALA A 13 7.89 -31.02 14.89
CA ALA A 13 6.56 -30.53 14.52
C ALA A 13 6.22 -29.18 15.18
N VAL A 14 6.62 -28.96 16.45
CA VAL A 14 6.43 -27.68 17.15
C VAL A 14 7.27 -26.58 16.52
N PHE A 15 8.50 -26.89 16.08
CA PHE A 15 9.36 -25.93 15.38
C PHE A 15 8.82 -25.57 13.98
N CYS A 16 8.26 -26.53 13.25
CA CYS A 16 7.58 -26.28 11.98
C CYS A 16 6.31 -25.43 12.13
N LEU A 17 5.53 -25.62 13.20
CA LEU A 17 4.35 -24.79 13.49
C LEU A 17 4.74 -23.36 13.91
N LEU A 18 5.84 -23.20 14.67
CA LEU A 18 6.40 -21.90 15.04
C LEU A 18 7.05 -21.15 13.85
N TRP A 19 7.43 -21.88 12.79
CA TRP A 19 7.95 -21.33 11.54
C TRP A 19 6.89 -21.03 10.48
N THR A 20 5.61 -21.21 10.79
CA THR A 20 4.56 -20.54 10.04
C THR A 20 4.56 -19.06 10.45
N THR A 21 5.61 -18.34 10.06
CA THR A 21 5.58 -16.88 10.10
C THR A 21 4.50 -16.46 9.10
N SER A 22 3.30 -16.24 9.62
CA SER A 22 2.25 -15.48 8.95
C SER A 22 2.81 -14.07 8.73
N THR A 23 3.58 -13.92 7.66
CA THR A 23 4.28 -12.69 7.30
C THR A 23 3.70 -12.17 5.99
N GLY A 24 2.39 -11.98 5.96
CA GLY A 24 1.73 -11.41 4.79
C GLY A 24 1.74 -9.88 4.80
N LEU A 25 1.51 -9.26 5.96
CA LEU A 25 1.15 -7.85 6.03
C LEU A 25 2.31 -6.99 6.54
N LYS A 26 2.75 -6.04 5.71
CA LYS A 26 3.77 -5.04 6.06
C LYS A 26 3.11 -3.74 6.46
N THR A 27 3.45 -3.23 7.62
CA THR A 27 3.04 -1.90 8.07
C THR A 27 3.90 -0.83 7.38
N LEU A 28 3.25 0.13 6.74
CA LEU A 28 3.89 1.25 6.04
C LEU A 28 3.47 2.57 6.69
N HIS A 29 4.45 3.45 6.89
CA HIS A 29 4.26 4.75 7.52
C HIS A 29 4.44 5.87 6.49
N PHE A 30 3.40 6.68 6.32
CA PHE A 30 3.35 7.83 5.41
C PHE A 30 3.05 9.12 6.19
N GLY A 31 3.85 9.40 7.22
CA GLY A 31 3.59 10.46 8.19
C GLY A 31 2.72 9.94 9.33
N SER A 32 1.62 10.65 9.63
CA SER A 32 0.60 10.22 10.60
C SER A 32 -0.28 9.07 10.08
N CYS A 33 -0.15 8.74 8.80
CA CYS A 33 -0.94 7.73 8.11
C CYS A 33 -0.21 6.39 8.14
N VAL A 34 -0.83 5.40 8.78
CA VAL A 34 -0.29 4.05 8.92
C VAL A 34 -1.24 3.07 8.26
N ILE A 35 -0.71 2.25 7.36
CA ILE A 35 -1.49 1.20 6.69
C ILE A 35 -0.76 -0.12 6.77
N ALA A 36 -1.51 -1.21 6.79
CA ALA A 36 -0.97 -2.56 6.71
C ALA A 36 -1.35 -3.13 5.34
N THR A 37 -0.36 -3.59 4.56
CA THR A 37 -0.56 -4.07 3.19
C THR A 37 0.34 -5.26 2.85
N ASN A 38 -0.15 -6.15 1.99
CA ASN A 38 0.63 -7.30 1.51
C ASN A 38 1.47 -6.90 0.30
N LEU A 39 2.57 -6.17 0.56
CA LEU A 39 3.48 -5.76 -0.49
C LEU A 39 4.13 -6.95 -1.23
N PRO A 40 4.52 -8.06 -0.56
CA PRO A 40 5.04 -9.24 -1.25
C PRO A 40 4.07 -9.82 -2.30
N GLU A 41 2.78 -9.89 -2.00
CA GLU A 41 1.76 -10.36 -2.95
C GLU A 41 1.65 -9.45 -4.19
N ILE A 42 1.68 -8.14 -3.98
CA ILE A 42 1.66 -7.16 -5.09
C ILE A 42 2.91 -7.29 -5.96
N GLN A 43 4.08 -7.41 -5.33
CA GLN A 43 5.36 -7.58 -6.03
C GLN A 43 5.37 -8.88 -6.85
N LYS A 44 4.88 -9.98 -6.27
CA LYS A 44 4.74 -11.26 -6.97
C LYS A 44 3.81 -11.12 -8.17
N GLY A 45 2.62 -10.55 -7.97
CA GLY A 45 1.64 -10.36 -9.04
C GLY A 45 2.16 -9.51 -10.20
N PHE A 46 2.94 -8.45 -9.91
CA PHE A 46 3.57 -7.64 -10.95
C PHE A 46 4.74 -8.35 -11.64
N SER A 47 5.56 -9.10 -10.90
CA SER A 47 6.72 -9.80 -11.46
C SER A 47 6.35 -10.77 -12.59
N GLU A 48 5.16 -11.37 -12.52
CA GLU A 48 4.65 -12.30 -13.54
C GLU A 48 4.30 -11.63 -14.88
N ILE A 49 4.10 -10.31 -14.90
CA ILE A 49 3.75 -9.55 -16.11
C ILE A 49 4.75 -8.45 -16.44
N ARG A 50 5.78 -8.26 -15.61
CA ARG A 50 6.73 -7.15 -15.75
C ARG A 50 7.38 -7.14 -17.11
N ASP A 51 7.98 -8.27 -17.49
CA ASP A 51 8.82 -8.34 -18.68
C ASP A 51 7.97 -8.19 -19.96
N SER A 52 6.75 -8.71 -19.96
CA SER A 52 5.81 -8.57 -21.10
C SER A 52 5.24 -7.15 -21.23
N VAL A 53 5.00 -6.46 -20.11
CA VAL A 53 4.56 -5.05 -20.12
C VAL A 53 5.71 -4.14 -20.54
N GLN A 54 6.92 -4.34 -20.00
CA GLN A 54 8.09 -3.51 -20.32
C GLN A 54 8.57 -3.69 -21.76
N ALA A 55 8.43 -4.88 -22.34
CA ALA A 55 8.75 -5.10 -23.75
C ALA A 55 7.87 -4.30 -24.72
N LYS A 56 6.72 -3.77 -24.26
CA LYS A 56 5.84 -2.89 -25.05
C LYS A 56 6.14 -1.40 -24.88
N ASP A 57 7.08 -1.02 -24.00
CA ASP A 57 7.44 0.38 -23.79
C ASP A 57 8.54 0.80 -24.76
N GLU A 58 8.15 1.57 -25.77
CA GLU A 58 9.07 2.10 -26.78
C GLU A 58 9.76 3.40 -26.31
N ASN A 59 9.29 4.03 -25.23
CA ASN A 59 9.76 5.37 -24.79
C ASN A 59 10.75 5.28 -23.64
N ILE A 60 11.90 4.64 -23.88
CA ILE A 60 12.93 4.38 -22.85
C ILE A 60 13.54 5.64 -22.23
N ASP A 61 13.46 6.79 -22.90
CA ASP A 61 14.04 8.06 -22.44
C ASP A 61 13.16 8.80 -21.43
N ILE A 62 11.88 8.42 -21.31
CA ILE A 62 10.92 9.12 -20.46
C ILE A 62 10.63 8.30 -19.21
N ARG A 63 10.96 8.88 -18.05
CA ARG A 63 10.59 8.32 -16.74
C ARG A 63 9.53 9.16 -16.06
N ILE A 64 8.32 8.60 -15.92
CA ILE A 64 7.18 9.25 -15.25
C ILE A 64 7.44 9.35 -13.74
N LEU A 65 7.74 8.24 -13.07
CA LEU A 65 8.04 8.23 -11.64
C LEU A 65 9.54 8.52 -11.42
N ARG A 66 9.89 9.81 -11.39
CA ARG A 66 11.27 10.30 -11.21
C ARG A 66 11.75 10.11 -9.78
N ARG A 67 13.05 9.85 -9.61
CA ARG A 67 13.67 9.62 -8.29
C ARG A 67 13.63 10.85 -7.39
N THR A 68 13.68 12.04 -7.97
CA THR A 68 13.57 13.33 -7.27
C THR A 68 12.24 13.46 -6.51
N GLU A 69 11.16 12.92 -7.08
CA GLU A 69 9.79 12.99 -6.55
C GLU A 69 9.38 11.75 -5.75
N SER A 70 10.36 11.01 -5.22
CA SER A 70 10.11 9.84 -4.38
C SER A 70 9.30 10.20 -3.12
N LEU A 71 8.44 9.28 -2.68
CA LEU A 71 7.71 9.39 -1.40
C LEU A 71 8.66 9.61 -0.21
N GLN A 72 9.89 9.07 -0.27
CA GLN A 72 10.89 9.26 0.79
C GLN A 72 11.36 10.72 0.88
N ASN A 73 11.48 11.40 -0.26
CA ASN A 73 11.92 12.80 -0.35
C ASN A 73 10.78 13.80 -0.08
N THR A 74 9.54 13.31 0.01
CA THR A 74 8.37 14.13 0.32
C THR A 74 8.26 14.36 1.83
N LYS A 75 7.84 15.57 2.24
CA LYS A 75 7.54 15.90 3.65
C LYS A 75 6.62 14.83 4.25
N PRO A 76 6.90 14.30 5.47
CA PRO A 76 6.12 13.21 6.06
C PRO A 76 4.60 13.46 6.05
N SER A 77 4.17 14.69 6.36
CA SER A 77 2.76 15.10 6.36
C SER A 77 2.08 15.01 4.98
N ALA A 78 2.83 15.10 3.89
CA ALA A 78 2.30 15.05 2.52
C ALA A 78 2.36 13.66 1.88
N ARG A 79 3.10 12.70 2.48
CA ARG A 79 3.33 11.37 1.90
C ARG A 79 2.03 10.58 1.68
N CYS A 80 1.12 10.59 2.66
CA CYS A 80 -0.16 9.87 2.56
C CYS A 80 -1.01 10.43 1.42
N CYS A 81 -1.07 11.77 1.30
CA CYS A 81 -1.82 12.46 0.26
C CYS A 81 -1.27 12.18 -1.14
N LEU A 82 0.06 12.30 -1.31
CA LEU A 82 0.72 11.99 -2.56
C LEU A 82 0.46 10.54 -2.98
N LEU A 83 0.60 9.57 -2.07
CA LEU A 83 0.33 8.17 -2.38
C LEU A 83 -1.14 7.94 -2.75
N ARG A 84 -2.09 8.56 -2.05
CA ARG A 84 -3.53 8.46 -2.37
C ARG A 84 -3.83 8.97 -3.79
N HIS A 85 -3.22 10.08 -4.18
CA HIS A 85 -3.37 10.65 -5.53
C HIS A 85 -2.72 9.76 -6.61
N LEU A 86 -1.53 9.22 -6.35
CA LEU A 86 -0.89 8.26 -7.25
C LEU A 86 -1.74 6.99 -7.42
N LEU A 87 -2.25 6.40 -6.34
CA LEU A 87 -3.12 5.23 -6.44
C LEU A 87 -4.41 5.54 -7.20
N ARG A 88 -4.97 6.74 -7.03
CA ARG A 88 -6.12 7.20 -7.83
C ARG A 88 -5.77 7.26 -9.31
N LEU A 89 -4.63 7.85 -9.68
CA LEU A 89 -4.16 7.88 -11.06
C LEU A 89 -4.06 6.46 -11.65
N TYR A 90 -3.43 5.52 -10.92
CA TYR A 90 -3.28 4.14 -11.40
C TYR A 90 -4.62 3.42 -11.59
N LEU A 91 -5.53 3.54 -10.62
CA LEU A 91 -6.86 2.92 -10.69
C LEU A 91 -7.72 3.51 -11.80
N ASP A 92 -7.76 4.84 -11.91
CA ASP A 92 -8.70 5.53 -12.80
C ASP A 92 -8.19 5.61 -14.24
N ARG A 93 -6.86 5.64 -14.44
CA ARG A 93 -6.23 5.92 -15.74
C ARG A 93 -5.24 4.86 -16.24
N VAL A 94 -4.59 4.08 -15.38
CA VAL A 94 -3.58 3.10 -15.83
C VAL A 94 -4.21 1.72 -16.00
N PHE A 95 -4.71 1.11 -14.93
CA PHE A 95 -5.23 -0.27 -14.98
C PHE A 95 -6.44 -0.40 -15.90
N LYS A 96 -7.33 0.60 -15.89
CA LYS A 96 -8.54 0.62 -16.73
C LYS A 96 -8.23 0.70 -18.24
N ASN A 97 -7.13 1.33 -18.62
CA ASN A 97 -6.83 1.64 -20.02
C ASN A 97 -5.73 0.75 -20.63
N TYR A 98 -5.12 -0.14 -19.86
CA TYR A 98 -4.14 -1.08 -20.41
C TYR A 98 -4.84 -2.16 -21.23
N GLN A 99 -4.48 -2.26 -22.52
CA GLN A 99 -5.09 -3.20 -23.46
C GLN A 99 -4.10 -4.28 -23.90
N THR A 100 -4.56 -5.53 -23.88
CA THR A 100 -3.80 -6.69 -24.38
C THR A 100 -4.76 -7.84 -24.65
N SER A 101 -4.44 -8.69 -25.63
CA SER A 101 -5.19 -9.93 -25.89
C SER A 101 -4.87 -11.06 -24.89
N ASP A 102 -3.77 -10.93 -24.14
CA ASP A 102 -3.38 -11.93 -23.16
C ASP A 102 -4.25 -11.88 -21.89
N HIS A 103 -5.12 -12.89 -21.75
CA HIS A 103 -5.98 -13.06 -20.58
C HIS A 103 -5.22 -13.29 -19.26
N HIS A 104 -4.00 -13.84 -19.29
CA HIS A 104 -3.20 -13.98 -18.07
C HIS A 104 -2.80 -12.60 -17.54
N THR A 105 -2.28 -11.74 -18.42
CA THR A 105 -1.94 -10.35 -18.08
C THR A 105 -3.15 -9.57 -17.56
N LEU A 106 -4.31 -9.67 -18.21
CA LEU A 106 -5.54 -9.00 -17.75
C LEU A 106 -5.97 -9.44 -16.34
N ARG A 107 -5.84 -10.73 -16.01
CA ARG A 107 -6.13 -11.24 -14.66
C ARG A 107 -5.17 -10.68 -13.62
N LYS A 108 -3.88 -10.60 -13.94
CA LYS A 108 -2.88 -10.02 -13.03
C LYS A 108 -3.08 -8.53 -12.81
N ILE A 109 -3.40 -7.78 -13.87
CA ILE A 109 -3.77 -6.35 -13.76
C ILE A 109 -4.99 -6.16 -12.87
N SER A 110 -6.02 -7.00 -13.02
CA SER A 110 -7.21 -6.95 -12.16
C SER A 110 -6.87 -7.24 -10.69
N SER A 111 -5.98 -8.20 -10.43
CA SER A 111 -5.49 -8.49 -9.08
C SER A 111 -4.75 -7.29 -8.48
N LEU A 112 -3.81 -6.71 -9.23
CA LEU A 112 -3.06 -5.51 -8.82
C LEU A 112 -3.98 -4.32 -8.53
N ALA A 113 -4.99 -4.09 -9.39
CA ALA A 113 -5.97 -3.03 -9.20
C ALA A 113 -6.75 -3.20 -7.89
N ASN A 114 -7.15 -4.43 -7.55
CA ASN A 114 -7.84 -4.70 -6.29
C ASN A 114 -6.93 -4.47 -5.07
N SER A 115 -5.66 -4.89 -5.13
CA SER A 115 -4.70 -4.60 -4.07
C SER A 115 -4.50 -3.08 -3.89
N PHE A 116 -4.38 -2.33 -4.99
CA PHE A 116 -4.22 -0.86 -4.96
C PHE A 116 -5.48 -0.17 -4.41
N LEU A 117 -6.66 -0.67 -4.73
CA LEU A 117 -7.93 -0.18 -4.19
C LEU A 117 -7.99 -0.36 -2.67
N THR A 118 -7.57 -1.52 -2.16
CA THR A 118 -7.48 -1.79 -0.71
C THR A 118 -6.54 -0.81 -0.02
N ILE A 119 -5.35 -0.57 -0.59
CA ILE A 119 -4.40 0.43 -0.07
C ILE A 119 -5.04 1.82 -0.05
N LYS A 120 -5.62 2.27 -1.18
CA LYS A 120 -6.27 3.58 -1.30
C LYS A 120 -7.40 3.77 -0.28
N LYS A 121 -8.17 2.71 0.01
CA LYS A 121 -9.22 2.71 1.04
C LYS A 121 -8.67 2.83 2.45
N GLY A 122 -7.43 2.41 2.72
CA GLY A 122 -6.73 2.63 3.99
C GLY A 122 -6.20 4.06 4.17
N LEU A 123 -5.87 4.76 3.07
CA LEU A 123 -5.34 6.12 3.08
C LEU A 123 -6.43 7.21 3.20
N ARG A 124 -7.43 7.05 4.09
CA ARG A 124 -8.60 7.96 4.17
C ARG A 124 -8.26 9.39 4.64
N LEU A 125 -7.15 9.59 5.36
CA LEU A 125 -6.83 10.83 6.07
C LEU A 125 -6.04 11.86 5.23
N CYS A 126 -6.37 11.98 3.95
CA CYS A 126 -5.76 13.02 3.11
C CYS A 126 -6.76 14.17 2.99
N LEU A 127 -6.74 15.10 3.94
CA LEU A 127 -7.42 16.38 3.76
C LEU A 127 -6.50 17.31 2.96
N GLU A 128 -7.04 17.89 1.90
CA GLU A 128 -6.40 19.01 1.23
C GLU A 128 -6.25 20.19 2.20
N PRO A 129 -5.19 21.01 2.11
CA PRO A 129 -4.96 22.10 3.06
C PRO A 129 -6.16 23.03 3.25
N GLN A 130 -6.86 23.37 2.16
CA GLN A 130 -8.08 24.17 2.22
C GLN A 130 -9.23 23.46 2.95
N ALA A 131 -9.40 22.15 2.72
CA ALA A 131 -10.42 21.37 3.40
C ALA A 131 -10.11 21.24 4.90
N ALA A 132 -8.83 21.11 5.27
CA ALA A 132 -8.38 21.09 6.66
C ALA A 132 -8.65 22.43 7.35
N ALA A 133 -8.33 23.55 6.67
CA ALA A 133 -8.59 24.89 7.19
C ALA A 133 -10.09 25.15 7.40
N VAL A 134 -10.93 24.83 6.41
CA VAL A 134 -12.40 24.96 6.53
C VAL A 134 -12.93 24.08 7.67
N LYS A 135 -12.41 22.85 7.81
CA LYS A 135 -12.82 21.96 8.91
C LYS A 135 -12.44 22.52 10.27
N ALA A 136 -11.20 22.95 10.45
CA ALA A 136 -10.71 23.50 11.71
C ALA A 136 -11.43 24.80 12.09
N LEU A 137 -11.72 25.68 11.12
CA LEU A 137 -12.52 26.87 11.34
C LEU A 137 -13.97 26.54 11.74
N GLY A 138 -14.55 25.52 11.13
CA GLY A 138 -15.90 25.04 11.48
C GLY A 138 -16.00 24.35 12.84
N GLU A 139 -14.86 24.00 13.47
CA GLU A 139 -14.77 23.39 14.80
C GLU A 139 -14.30 24.40 15.87
N LEU A 140 -14.32 25.71 15.57
CA LEU A 140 -13.93 26.75 16.51
C LEU A 140 -14.79 26.77 17.78
N ASP A 141 -16.07 26.41 17.69
CA ASP A 141 -16.98 26.32 18.84
C ASP A 141 -16.51 25.28 19.87
N ILE A 142 -15.93 24.16 19.41
CA ILE A 142 -15.35 23.14 20.28
C ILE A 142 -14.12 23.70 21.01
N LEU A 143 -13.26 24.41 20.29
CA LEU A 143 -12.06 25.03 20.88
C LEU A 143 -12.44 26.08 21.94
N LEU A 144 -13.44 26.92 21.64
CA LEU A 144 -13.93 27.93 22.58
C LEU A 144 -14.50 27.28 23.85
N ARG A 145 -15.28 26.21 23.72
CA ARG A 145 -15.81 25.46 24.86
C ARG A 145 -14.70 24.89 25.75
N TRP A 146 -13.64 24.33 25.18
CA TRP A 146 -12.50 23.85 25.97
C TRP A 146 -11.80 24.95 26.73
N MET A 147 -11.76 26.17 26.18
CA MET A 147 -11.18 27.32 26.87
C MET A 147 -12.04 27.75 28.07
N GLU A 148 -13.37 27.71 27.92
CA GLU A 148 -14.31 27.98 29.02
C GLU A 148 -14.25 26.90 30.12
N GLU A 149 -13.99 25.64 29.78
CA GLU A 149 -13.84 24.54 30.74
C GLU A 149 -12.57 24.61 31.61
N ILE A 150 -11.59 25.44 31.22
CA ILE A 150 -10.34 25.66 31.96
C ILE A 150 -10.51 26.78 33.01
N GLU A 151 -11.52 27.63 32.85
CA GLU A 151 -11.87 28.74 33.75
C GLU A 151 -12.75 28.27 34.92
#